data_AF-A0A954YBK6-F1
#
_entry.id   AF-A0A954YBK6-F1
#
_cell.length_a   1.000
_cell.length_b   1.000
_cell.length_c   1.000
_cell.angle_alpha   90.00
_cell.angle_beta   90.00
_cell.angle_gamma   90.00
#
_symmetry.space_group_name_H-M   'P 1'
#
loop_
_entity.id
_entity.type
_entity.pdbx_description
1 polymer ?
#
loop_
_entity_poly.entity_id
_entity_poly.type
_entity_poly.pdbx_seq_one_letter_code
_entity_poly.pdbx_strand_id
1 'polypeptide(L)'
;TGDPDRGTGGDQPGGWAFSILPYLEQTTLRQLGKGMPESAKRELAARVAETPLAALNCPSRRTLGLYPYGGTHEVLNADPAELVFKTDYAANAGDLVAGGLGPGTIADADNGAYDWGNALDATGVIYSRSEVAIRHITRGTSHTYLVGEKRCQRDGYDWGDDQHAFLGHGNDTARYTSLDQPLAPDGEASGHKQFGSAHPGGCYFAFADGAVRLVNYDIEPEVHRRSGTRAD
;
A
#
# COMPACT_ATOMS: atom_id res chain seq x y z
N THR A 1 -11.51 -2.93 -0.64
CA THR A 1 -10.81 -4.16 -1.07
C THR A 1 -10.70 -4.23 -2.58
N GLY A 2 -9.83 -5.07 -3.13
CA GLY A 2 -9.82 -5.32 -4.57
C GLY A 2 -11.08 -6.00 -5.10
N ASP A 3 -11.45 -5.68 -6.35
CA ASP A 3 -12.54 -6.33 -7.08
C ASP A 3 -11.96 -7.40 -8.03
N PRO A 4 -12.36 -8.68 -7.90
CA PRO A 4 -11.86 -9.77 -8.73
C PRO A 4 -12.25 -9.65 -10.22
N ASP A 5 -13.33 -8.93 -10.54
CA ASP A 5 -13.81 -8.71 -11.91
C ASP A 5 -13.00 -7.64 -12.66
N ARG A 6 -12.18 -6.86 -11.94
CA ARG A 6 -11.35 -5.80 -12.51
C ARG A 6 -9.92 -6.27 -12.74
N GLY A 7 -9.22 -5.56 -13.61
CA GLY A 7 -7.80 -5.81 -13.93
C GLY A 7 -6.85 -5.37 -12.81
N THR A 8 -5.68 -4.87 -13.19
CA THR A 8 -4.69 -4.24 -12.29
C THR A 8 -4.40 -2.80 -12.67
N GLY A 9 -5.14 -2.25 -13.64
CA GLY A 9 -5.01 -0.86 -14.09
C GLY A 9 -5.77 0.12 -13.20
N GLY A 10 -5.97 1.33 -13.70
CA GLY A 10 -6.52 2.44 -12.90
C GLY A 10 -7.90 2.20 -12.29
N ASP A 11 -8.68 1.26 -12.83
CA ASP A 11 -10.05 1.00 -12.41
C ASP A 11 -10.14 -0.01 -11.25
N GLN A 12 -9.03 -0.62 -10.85
CA GLN A 12 -8.97 -1.57 -9.74
C GLN A 12 -9.04 -0.84 -8.38
N PRO A 13 -10.09 -1.05 -7.56
CA PRO A 13 -10.19 -0.44 -6.22
C PRO A 13 -9.20 -1.03 -5.19
N GLY A 14 -8.59 -2.18 -5.48
CA GLY A 14 -7.54 -2.79 -4.67
C GLY A 14 -6.15 -2.25 -5.00
N GLY A 15 -5.28 -2.19 -4.01
CA GLY A 15 -3.91 -1.70 -4.17
C GLY A 15 -2.95 -2.76 -4.70
N TRP A 16 -1.66 -2.45 -4.57
CA TRP A 16 -0.57 -3.29 -5.06
C TRP A 16 -0.62 -4.71 -4.49
N ALA A 17 -0.88 -4.86 -3.19
CA ALA A 17 -0.90 -6.14 -2.51
C ALA A 17 -1.97 -7.09 -3.07
N PHE A 18 -3.17 -6.57 -3.38
CA PHE A 18 -4.20 -7.36 -4.05
C PHE A 18 -3.81 -7.71 -5.48
N SER A 19 -3.21 -6.76 -6.19
CA SER A 19 -2.84 -6.91 -7.60
C SER A 19 -1.76 -7.96 -7.84
N ILE A 20 -0.86 -8.17 -6.86
CA ILE A 20 0.22 -9.15 -6.96
C ILE A 20 -0.14 -10.57 -6.48
N LEU A 21 -1.33 -10.78 -5.92
CA LEU A 21 -1.75 -12.08 -5.38
C LEU A 21 -1.50 -13.28 -6.31
N PRO A 22 -1.76 -13.23 -7.64
CA PRO A 22 -1.45 -14.36 -8.53
C PRO A 22 0.03 -14.74 -8.58
N TYR A 23 0.92 -13.77 -8.39
CA TYR A 23 2.38 -13.97 -8.37
C TYR A 23 2.90 -14.46 -7.01
N LEU A 24 2.02 -14.49 -6.00
CA LEU A 24 2.27 -15.06 -4.67
C LEU A 24 1.54 -16.40 -4.48
N GLU A 25 1.21 -17.08 -5.58
CA GLU A 25 0.42 -18.32 -5.60
C GLU A 25 -0.99 -18.18 -5.00
N GLN A 26 -1.47 -16.96 -4.80
CA GLN A 26 -2.80 -16.64 -4.24
C GLN A 26 -3.84 -16.34 -5.34
N THR A 27 -3.79 -17.07 -6.46
CA THR A 27 -4.75 -16.87 -7.56
C THR A 27 -6.20 -17.12 -7.10
N THR A 28 -6.44 -18.13 -6.27
CA THR A 28 -7.78 -18.41 -5.71
C THR A 28 -8.32 -17.22 -4.92
N LEU A 29 -7.49 -16.61 -4.07
CA LEU A 29 -7.86 -15.42 -3.30
C LEU A 29 -8.16 -14.23 -4.21
N ARG A 30 -7.34 -14.01 -5.25
CA ARG A 30 -7.51 -12.94 -6.25
C ARG A 30 -8.79 -13.08 -7.08
N GLN A 31 -9.31 -14.28 -7.25
CA GLN A 31 -10.54 -14.56 -8.00
C GLN A 31 -11.76 -14.75 -7.10
N LEU A 32 -11.62 -14.60 -5.78
CA LEU A 32 -12.70 -14.84 -4.82
C LEU A 32 -13.84 -13.84 -5.06
N GLY A 33 -15.02 -14.36 -5.40
CA GLY A 33 -16.21 -13.56 -5.74
C GLY A 33 -16.34 -13.15 -7.20
N LYS A 34 -15.44 -13.57 -8.09
CA LYS A 34 -15.52 -13.25 -9.51
C LYS A 34 -16.86 -13.66 -10.13
N GLY A 35 -17.49 -12.74 -10.86
CA GLY A 35 -18.77 -12.94 -11.54
C GLY A 35 -19.97 -13.09 -10.61
N MET A 36 -19.80 -12.90 -9.31
CA MET A 36 -20.90 -12.95 -8.34
C MET A 36 -21.67 -11.63 -8.26
N PRO A 37 -22.93 -11.65 -7.79
CA PRO A 37 -23.68 -10.43 -7.46
C PRO A 37 -22.94 -9.56 -6.44
N GLU A 38 -23.18 -8.25 -6.47
CA GLU A 38 -22.48 -7.27 -5.64
C GLU A 38 -22.52 -7.60 -4.13
N SER A 39 -23.67 -8.01 -3.60
CA SER A 39 -23.80 -8.38 -2.19
C SER A 39 -22.88 -9.54 -1.80
N ALA A 40 -22.82 -10.60 -2.62
CA ALA A 40 -21.91 -11.72 -2.39
C ALA A 40 -20.43 -11.32 -2.58
N LYS A 41 -20.13 -10.41 -3.52
CA LYS A 41 -18.77 -9.87 -3.68
C LYS A 41 -18.30 -9.11 -2.44
N ARG A 42 -19.17 -8.32 -1.81
CA ARG A 42 -18.84 -7.57 -0.60
C ARG A 42 -18.53 -8.48 0.58
N GLU A 43 -19.32 -9.54 0.77
CA GLU A 43 -19.06 -10.56 1.79
C GLU A 43 -17.70 -11.24 1.55
N LEU A 44 -17.44 -11.65 0.30
CA LEU A 44 -16.19 -12.32 -0.06
C LEU A 44 -14.98 -11.37 -0.02
N ALA A 45 -15.16 -10.08 -0.28
CA ALA A 45 -14.12 -9.07 -0.11
C ALA A 45 -13.74 -8.88 1.37
N ALA A 46 -14.67 -9.07 2.31
CA ALA A 46 -14.34 -9.14 3.73
C ALA A 46 -13.46 -10.36 4.03
N ARG A 47 -13.75 -11.52 3.42
CA ARG A 47 -12.89 -12.73 3.53
C ARG A 47 -11.50 -12.52 2.95
N VAL A 48 -11.37 -11.75 1.87
CA VAL A 48 -10.05 -11.33 1.36
C VAL A 48 -9.31 -10.51 2.42
N ALA A 49 -9.95 -9.53 3.04
CA ALA A 49 -9.36 -8.73 4.13
C ALA A 49 -8.94 -9.56 5.35
N GLU A 50 -9.64 -10.68 5.61
CA GLU A 50 -9.39 -11.62 6.70
C GLU A 50 -8.34 -12.71 6.37
N THR A 51 -7.65 -12.65 5.23
CA THR A 51 -6.70 -13.72 4.85
C THR A 51 -5.25 -13.31 5.14
N PRO A 52 -4.57 -13.94 6.13
CA PRO A 52 -3.17 -13.66 6.42
C PRO A 52 -2.25 -14.13 5.29
N LEU A 53 -1.27 -13.30 4.93
CA LEU A 53 -0.27 -13.65 3.93
C LEU A 53 1.14 -13.38 4.43
N ALA A 54 1.90 -14.44 4.69
CA ALA A 54 3.25 -14.35 5.27
C ALA A 54 4.19 -13.44 4.46
N ALA A 55 4.07 -13.43 3.12
CA ALA A 55 4.87 -12.58 2.24
C ALA A 55 4.64 -11.07 2.46
N LEU A 56 3.55 -10.68 3.11
CA LEU A 56 3.19 -9.29 3.41
C LEU A 56 3.32 -8.95 4.90
N ASN A 57 3.85 -9.87 5.71
CA ASN A 57 4.11 -9.72 7.14
C ASN A 57 5.62 -9.68 7.42
N CYS A 58 6.02 -8.87 8.39
CA CYS A 58 7.35 -8.86 8.95
C CYS A 58 7.33 -9.57 10.32
N PRO A 59 7.93 -10.77 10.44
CA PRO A 59 7.92 -11.53 11.69
C PRO A 59 8.58 -10.80 12.87
N SER A 60 9.49 -9.85 12.59
CA SER A 60 10.12 -9.03 13.62
C SER A 60 9.22 -7.91 14.14
N ARG A 61 8.18 -7.54 13.40
CA ARG A 61 7.21 -6.53 13.85
C ARG A 61 6.08 -7.16 14.62
N ARG A 62 5.46 -8.19 14.04
CA ARG A 62 4.26 -8.81 14.62
C ARG A 62 4.10 -10.25 14.17
N THR A 63 3.45 -11.04 15.02
CA THR A 63 3.05 -12.41 14.70
C THR A 63 2.11 -12.43 13.49
N LEU A 64 2.26 -13.39 12.59
CA LEU A 64 1.30 -13.56 11.49
C LEU A 64 -0.11 -13.84 12.06
N GLY A 65 -1.09 -13.03 11.69
CA GLY A 65 -2.46 -13.19 12.18
C GLY A 65 -3.38 -12.05 11.77
N LEU A 66 -4.56 -12.02 12.40
CA LEU A 66 -5.55 -10.96 12.23
C LEU A 66 -5.52 -10.01 13.42
N TYR A 67 -5.80 -8.75 13.14
CA TYR A 67 -5.76 -7.66 14.11
C TYR A 67 -7.04 -6.83 14.00
N PRO A 68 -7.45 -6.14 15.08
CA PRO A 68 -8.60 -5.26 15.03
C PRO A 68 -8.51 -4.27 13.87
N TYR A 69 -9.60 -4.17 13.10
CA TYR A 69 -9.82 -3.05 12.21
C TYR A 69 -9.99 -1.79 13.06
N GLY A 70 -9.11 -0.81 12.85
CA GLY A 70 -9.10 0.44 13.59
C GLY A 70 -9.44 1.67 12.74
N GLY A 71 -9.66 1.47 11.43
CA GLY A 71 -9.95 2.56 10.51
C GLY A 71 -11.23 3.31 10.89
N THR A 72 -11.18 4.64 10.81
CA THR A 72 -12.35 5.51 11.05
C THR A 72 -13.30 5.63 9.86
N HIS A 73 -12.85 5.20 8.68
CA HIS A 73 -13.63 5.16 7.46
C HIS A 73 -14.06 3.74 7.13
N GLU A 74 -15.25 3.55 6.59
CA GLU A 74 -15.71 2.23 6.12
C GLU A 74 -15.02 1.85 4.81
N VAL A 75 -14.77 0.54 4.63
CA VAL A 75 -14.34 0.00 3.34
C VAL A 75 -15.55 -0.10 2.43
N LEU A 76 -15.60 0.77 1.41
CA LEU A 76 -16.82 0.98 0.63
C LEU A 76 -17.29 -0.24 -0.19
N ASN A 77 -16.38 -1.08 -0.66
CA ASN A 77 -16.69 -2.22 -1.53
C ASN A 77 -16.45 -3.59 -0.87
N ALA A 78 -16.50 -3.65 0.45
CA ALA A 78 -16.49 -4.88 1.24
C ALA A 78 -17.47 -4.74 2.40
N ASP A 79 -17.96 -5.87 2.91
CA ASP A 79 -18.68 -5.83 4.18
C ASP A 79 -17.69 -5.61 5.34
N PRO A 80 -18.16 -5.03 6.47
CA PRO A 80 -17.28 -4.78 7.61
C PRO A 80 -16.69 -6.07 8.16
N ALA A 81 -15.40 -6.03 8.52
CA ALA A 81 -14.69 -7.09 9.21
C ALA A 81 -14.10 -6.54 10.52
N GLU A 82 -14.36 -7.20 11.65
CA GLU A 82 -13.84 -6.78 12.96
C GLU A 82 -12.32 -7.01 13.07
N LEU A 83 -11.84 -8.10 12.46
CA LEU A 83 -10.44 -8.48 12.42
C LEU A 83 -9.97 -8.55 10.97
N VAL A 84 -8.79 -8.01 10.70
CA VAL A 84 -8.22 -7.96 9.35
C VAL A 84 -6.73 -8.28 9.35
N PHE A 85 -6.24 -8.74 8.21
CA PHE A 85 -4.81 -8.89 7.97
C PHE A 85 -4.20 -7.54 7.58
N LYS A 86 -3.24 -7.06 8.37
CA LYS A 86 -2.48 -5.83 8.10
C LYS A 86 -1.17 -6.18 7.42
N THR A 87 -0.76 -5.42 6.41
CA THR A 87 0.57 -5.58 5.79
C THR A 87 1.62 -4.76 6.53
N ASP A 88 2.86 -5.23 6.60
CA ASP A 88 4.00 -4.51 7.17
C ASP A 88 4.85 -3.77 6.13
N TYR A 89 4.38 -3.78 4.87
CA TYR A 89 5.05 -3.17 3.73
C TYR A 89 4.15 -2.17 3.02
N ALA A 90 4.74 -1.23 2.31
CA ALA A 90 4.02 -0.21 1.58
C ALA A 90 4.66 0.08 0.23
N ALA A 91 3.81 0.45 -0.73
CA ALA A 91 4.19 0.93 -2.03
C ALA A 91 4.88 2.30 -1.96
N ASN A 92 5.82 2.53 -2.87
CA ASN A 92 6.44 3.82 -3.09
C ASN A 92 5.56 4.76 -3.93
N ALA A 93 4.92 5.71 -3.26
CA ALA A 93 4.12 6.78 -3.87
C ALA A 93 4.92 8.06 -4.19
N GLY A 94 6.19 8.11 -3.76
CA GLY A 94 7.13 9.19 -4.08
C GLY A 94 7.31 10.19 -2.96
N ASP A 95 7.76 11.39 -3.32
CA ASP A 95 8.09 12.47 -2.38
C ASP A 95 7.04 13.59 -2.29
N LEU A 96 5.93 13.43 -3.01
CA LEU A 96 4.75 14.28 -2.89
C LEU A 96 3.61 13.46 -2.30
N VAL A 97 3.07 13.90 -1.16
CA VAL A 97 1.89 13.27 -0.57
C VAL A 97 0.69 13.53 -1.49
N ALA A 98 0.23 12.48 -2.14
CA ALA A 98 -0.79 12.53 -3.18
C ALA A 98 -1.95 11.60 -2.87
N GLY A 99 -3.15 12.05 -3.22
CA GLY A 99 -4.40 11.31 -3.04
C GLY A 99 -5.22 11.78 -1.83
N GLY A 100 -6.44 11.26 -1.76
CA GLY A 100 -7.40 11.51 -0.70
C GLY A 100 -8.35 10.32 -0.57
N LEU A 101 -9.52 10.55 0.01
CA LEU A 101 -10.60 9.57 -0.05
C LEU A 101 -10.92 9.27 -1.53
N GLY A 102 -11.40 8.06 -1.81
CA GLY A 102 -11.89 7.69 -3.12
C GLY A 102 -13.36 8.04 -3.34
N PRO A 103 -13.90 7.75 -4.53
CA PRO A 103 -15.34 7.87 -4.79
C PRO A 103 -16.17 6.95 -3.88
N GLY A 104 -17.41 7.38 -3.58
CA GLY A 104 -18.34 6.63 -2.74
C GLY A 104 -18.81 5.31 -3.37
N THR A 105 -18.80 5.23 -4.70
CA THR A 105 -19.16 4.03 -5.46
C THR A 105 -18.19 3.79 -6.61
N ILE A 106 -18.16 2.56 -7.10
CA ILE A 106 -17.43 2.20 -8.31
C ILE A 106 -17.98 2.94 -9.54
N ALA A 107 -19.31 3.13 -9.62
CA ALA A 107 -19.93 3.85 -10.72
C ALA A 107 -19.49 5.32 -10.79
N ASP A 108 -19.26 5.96 -9.64
CA ASP A 108 -18.72 7.31 -9.56
C ASP A 108 -17.24 7.38 -10.00
N ALA A 109 -16.48 6.30 -9.80
CA ALA A 109 -15.12 6.18 -10.33
C ALA A 109 -15.13 6.06 -11.87
N ASP A 110 -16.06 5.28 -12.40
CA ASP A 110 -16.11 4.90 -13.83
C ASP A 110 -16.71 6.01 -14.71
N ASN A 111 -17.58 6.86 -14.17
CA ASN A 111 -18.27 7.91 -14.94
C ASN A 111 -17.36 9.11 -15.30
N GLY A 112 -16.13 9.15 -14.76
CA GLY A 112 -15.14 10.18 -15.04
C GLY A 112 -15.42 11.56 -14.38
N ALA A 113 -16.46 11.68 -13.56
CA ALA A 113 -16.84 12.92 -12.89
C ALA A 113 -16.18 13.11 -11.52
N TYR A 114 -15.62 12.04 -10.94
CA TYR A 114 -14.92 12.13 -9.66
C TYR A 114 -13.62 12.95 -9.79
N ASP A 115 -13.50 13.97 -8.94
CA ASP A 115 -12.28 14.78 -8.84
C ASP A 115 -11.24 14.03 -7.99
N TRP A 116 -10.19 13.55 -8.66
CA TRP A 116 -9.08 12.84 -8.03
C TRP A 116 -8.07 13.78 -7.35
N GLY A 117 -8.28 15.09 -7.41
CA GLY A 117 -7.40 16.09 -6.82
C GLY A 117 -5.95 15.91 -7.28
N ASN A 118 -5.02 15.88 -6.33
CA ASN A 118 -3.58 15.73 -6.60
C ASN A 118 -3.11 14.28 -6.75
N ALA A 119 -4.01 13.29 -6.82
CA ALA A 119 -3.64 11.88 -6.89
C ALA A 119 -2.67 11.56 -8.04
N LEU A 120 -2.81 12.26 -9.17
CA LEU A 120 -1.99 12.06 -10.37
C LEU A 120 -0.66 12.84 -10.34
N ASP A 121 -0.47 13.72 -9.35
CA ASP A 121 0.77 14.48 -9.17
C ASP A 121 1.86 13.64 -8.47
N ALA A 122 1.51 12.45 -7.97
CA ALA A 122 2.44 11.53 -7.33
C ALA A 122 3.72 11.33 -8.17
N THR A 123 4.86 11.27 -7.50
CA THR A 123 6.19 11.19 -8.14
C THR A 123 6.81 9.78 -8.06
N GLY A 124 6.21 8.87 -7.30
CA GLY A 124 6.66 7.49 -7.14
C GLY A 124 6.20 6.56 -8.26
N VAL A 125 6.19 5.26 -7.97
CA VAL A 125 5.88 4.21 -8.97
C VAL A 125 4.45 3.71 -8.83
N ILE A 126 3.96 3.59 -7.60
CA ILE A 126 2.65 3.00 -7.29
C ILE A 126 1.85 4.02 -6.46
N TYR A 127 0.73 4.47 -7.03
CA TYR A 127 -0.16 5.45 -6.42
C TYR A 127 -1.58 5.25 -6.97
N SER A 128 -2.56 6.03 -6.48
CA SER A 128 -3.93 5.99 -7.00
C SER A 128 -3.98 6.04 -8.53
N ARG A 129 -4.59 5.01 -9.12
CA ARG A 129 -4.77 4.85 -10.57
C ARG A 129 -3.47 4.80 -11.40
N SER A 130 -2.31 4.55 -10.78
CA SER A 130 -1.03 4.53 -11.48
C SER A 130 -0.94 3.40 -12.52
N GLU A 131 -0.49 3.74 -13.73
CA GLU A 131 -0.12 2.78 -14.80
C GLU A 131 1.31 3.07 -15.28
N VAL A 132 2.24 3.17 -14.32
CA VAL A 132 3.64 3.52 -14.58
C VAL A 132 4.37 2.34 -15.25
N ALA A 133 4.70 2.49 -16.53
CA ALA A 133 5.56 1.55 -17.23
C ALA A 133 7.03 1.69 -16.78
N ILE A 134 7.80 0.60 -16.82
CA ILE A 134 9.23 0.59 -16.46
C ILE A 134 10.03 1.68 -17.21
N ARG A 135 9.70 1.94 -18.48
CA ARG A 135 10.34 2.99 -19.29
C ARG A 135 10.18 4.42 -18.73
N HIS A 136 9.22 4.65 -17.84
CA HIS A 136 8.99 5.94 -17.18
C HIS A 136 9.78 6.08 -15.87
N ILE A 137 10.54 5.05 -15.47
CA ILE A 137 11.48 5.09 -14.34
C ILE A 137 12.83 5.57 -14.88
N THR A 138 12.90 6.84 -15.26
CA THR A 138 14.06 7.43 -15.96
C THR A 138 15.26 7.64 -15.04
N ARG A 139 15.04 7.73 -13.72
CA ARG A 139 16.10 7.76 -12.70
C ARG A 139 16.89 6.44 -12.61
N GLY A 140 16.37 5.36 -13.21
CA GLY A 140 16.97 4.03 -13.22
C GLY A 140 16.32 3.10 -12.20
N THR A 141 15.99 1.89 -12.65
CA THR A 141 15.27 0.89 -11.85
C THR A 141 16.03 0.43 -10.60
N SER A 142 17.37 0.45 -10.65
CA SER A 142 18.25 0.10 -9.52
C SER A 142 18.42 1.20 -8.47
N HIS A 143 17.82 2.37 -8.70
CA HIS A 143 17.88 3.52 -7.81
C HIS A 143 16.51 3.92 -7.25
N THR A 144 15.41 3.46 -7.85
CA THR A 144 14.05 3.80 -7.42
C THR A 144 13.44 2.68 -6.57
N TYR A 145 12.94 3.03 -5.39
CA TYR A 145 12.17 2.13 -4.54
C TYR A 145 10.87 1.71 -5.24
N LEU A 146 10.45 0.47 -5.04
CA LEU A 146 9.16 -0.03 -5.49
C LEU A 146 8.23 -0.27 -4.30
N VAL A 147 8.72 -1.02 -3.31
CA VAL A 147 8.02 -1.35 -2.06
C VAL A 147 9.06 -1.31 -0.93
N GLY A 148 8.66 -0.86 0.25
CA GLY A 148 9.53 -0.85 1.43
C GLY A 148 8.75 -1.18 2.70
N GLU A 149 9.47 -1.41 3.79
CA GLU A 149 8.82 -1.55 5.10
C GLU A 149 8.20 -0.23 5.54
N LYS A 150 7.02 -0.31 6.16
CA LYS A 150 6.29 0.87 6.61
C LYS A 150 6.67 1.23 8.04
N ARG A 151 6.75 2.51 8.41
CA ARG A 151 6.88 2.85 9.84
C ARG A 151 5.53 2.65 10.55
N CYS A 152 5.58 2.08 11.74
CA CYS A 152 4.43 1.95 12.64
C CYS A 152 4.74 2.45 14.05
N GLN A 153 3.69 2.86 14.75
CA GLN A 153 3.69 2.97 16.19
C GLN A 153 3.67 1.58 16.85
N ARG A 154 4.49 1.36 17.88
CA ARG A 154 4.61 0.03 18.54
C ARG A 154 3.41 -0.35 19.40
N ASP A 155 2.91 0.59 20.21
CA ASP A 155 1.94 0.31 21.27
C ASP A 155 0.75 1.29 21.25
N GLY A 156 0.28 1.65 20.05
CA GLY A 156 -0.83 2.60 19.93
C GLY A 156 -1.51 2.61 18.57
N TYR A 157 -2.40 3.57 18.40
CA TYR A 157 -3.17 3.74 17.18
C TYR A 157 -2.38 4.54 16.14
N ASP A 158 -2.27 3.98 14.94
CA ASP A 158 -1.56 4.60 13.81
C ASP A 158 -2.45 4.56 12.56
N TRP A 159 -2.68 5.72 11.94
CA TRP A 159 -3.51 5.87 10.73
C TRP A 159 -2.93 5.15 9.49
N GLY A 160 -1.73 4.59 9.60
CA GLY A 160 -1.11 3.79 8.55
C GLY A 160 -0.92 2.33 8.94
N ASP A 161 -1.57 1.90 10.02
CA ASP A 161 -1.62 0.53 10.49
C ASP A 161 -2.97 0.19 11.15
N ASP A 162 -4.07 0.64 10.58
CA ASP A 162 -5.42 0.45 11.11
C ASP A 162 -6.39 -0.23 10.13
N GLN A 163 -5.98 -0.43 8.87
CA GLN A 163 -6.75 -1.12 7.85
C GLN A 163 -6.01 -2.33 7.24
N HIS A 164 -6.69 -3.04 6.33
CA HIS A 164 -6.25 -4.33 5.80
C HIS A 164 -5.29 -4.24 4.60
N ALA A 165 -4.49 -5.27 4.34
CA ALA A 165 -3.46 -5.26 3.29
C ALA A 165 -4.00 -5.04 1.86
N PHE A 166 -5.24 -5.47 1.60
CA PHE A 166 -5.82 -5.58 0.25
C PHE A 166 -6.72 -4.40 -0.15
N LEU A 167 -6.64 -3.26 0.54
CA LEU A 167 -7.32 -2.02 0.15
C LEU A 167 -6.54 -1.27 -0.94
N GLY A 168 -7.15 -0.21 -1.47
CA GLY A 168 -6.59 0.66 -2.50
C GLY A 168 -5.36 1.45 -2.05
N HIS A 169 -5.08 2.56 -2.72
CA HIS A 169 -4.08 3.51 -2.24
C HIS A 169 -4.55 4.16 -0.93
N GLY A 170 -3.68 4.21 0.07
CA GLY A 170 -3.99 4.81 1.37
C GLY A 170 -2.78 4.77 2.30
N ASN A 171 -2.94 5.35 3.49
CA ASN A 171 -1.87 5.38 4.49
C ASN A 171 -1.51 3.98 5.00
N ASP A 172 -2.29 2.93 4.80
CA ASP A 172 -1.89 1.56 5.19
C ASP A 172 -1.02 0.87 4.16
N THR A 173 -1.15 1.25 2.89
CA THR A 173 -0.61 0.52 1.74
C THR A 173 0.42 1.31 0.94
N ALA A 174 0.55 2.62 1.16
CA ALA A 174 1.49 3.50 0.48
C ALA A 174 2.27 4.37 1.47
N ARG A 175 3.50 4.73 1.10
CA ARG A 175 4.39 5.61 1.88
C ARG A 175 5.13 6.58 0.95
N TYR A 176 5.63 7.63 1.57
CA TYR A 176 6.27 8.75 0.92
C TYR A 176 7.68 8.95 1.44
N THR A 177 8.51 9.60 0.63
CA THR A 177 9.91 9.93 0.92
C THR A 177 10.11 11.45 0.99
N SER A 178 9.06 12.23 1.29
CA SER A 178 9.15 13.68 1.42
C SER A 178 10.10 14.07 2.57
N LEU A 179 10.71 15.24 2.51
CA LEU A 179 11.74 15.65 3.49
C LEU A 179 11.20 15.77 4.93
N ASP A 180 9.89 15.99 5.09
CA ASP A 180 9.19 16.01 6.38
C ASP A 180 8.80 14.61 6.89
N GLN A 181 9.01 13.57 6.08
CA GLN A 181 8.73 12.17 6.37
C GLN A 181 10.03 11.33 6.25
N PRO A 182 11.07 11.62 7.07
CA PRO A 182 12.34 10.93 6.96
C PRO A 182 12.22 9.44 7.32
N LEU A 183 13.12 8.65 6.75
CA LEU A 183 13.26 7.24 7.10
C LEU A 183 13.55 7.10 8.61
N ALA A 184 12.73 6.35 9.33
CA ALA A 184 12.87 6.24 10.78
C ALA A 184 12.45 4.85 11.28
N PRO A 185 13.00 4.38 12.41
CA PRO A 185 12.52 3.16 13.03
C PRO A 185 11.08 3.32 13.53
N ASP A 186 10.42 2.20 13.75
CA ASP A 186 9.19 2.14 14.53
C ASP A 186 9.39 2.81 15.90
N GLY A 187 8.35 3.47 16.39
CA GLY A 187 8.46 4.35 17.56
C GLY A 187 7.17 4.54 18.33
N GLU A 188 7.17 5.52 19.23
CA GLU A 188 6.02 5.83 20.09
C GLU A 188 5.04 6.83 19.46
N ALA A 189 5.46 7.50 18.39
CA ALA A 189 4.64 8.47 17.66
C ALA A 189 4.29 7.95 16.27
N SER A 190 3.06 8.21 15.81
CA SER A 190 2.60 7.85 14.47
C SER A 190 3.57 8.28 13.39
N GLY A 191 3.73 7.41 12.39
CA GLY A 191 4.53 7.61 11.19
C GLY A 191 3.78 7.18 9.94
N HIS A 192 2.45 7.34 9.92
CA HIS A 192 1.55 6.74 8.94
C HIS A 192 1.88 7.02 7.46
N LYS A 193 2.73 8.02 7.16
CA LYS A 193 3.15 8.37 5.80
C LYS A 193 4.61 8.09 5.48
N GLN A 194 5.45 7.76 6.46
CA GLN A 194 6.88 7.53 6.25
C GLN A 194 7.26 6.05 6.19
N PHE A 195 8.24 5.75 5.35
CA PHE A 195 8.90 4.45 5.40
C PHE A 195 9.66 4.27 6.72
N GLY A 196 9.85 3.02 7.12
CA GLY A 196 10.49 2.69 8.37
C GLY A 196 10.36 1.21 8.71
N SER A 197 10.99 0.78 9.81
CA SER A 197 11.00 -0.64 10.16
C SER A 197 11.07 -0.89 11.65
N ALA A 198 10.62 -2.07 12.05
CA ALA A 198 10.86 -2.65 13.37
C ALA A 198 12.33 -3.08 13.54
N HIS A 199 13.09 -3.21 12.44
CA HIS A 199 14.50 -3.57 12.49
C HIS A 199 15.38 -2.37 12.92
N PRO A 200 16.27 -2.55 13.92
CA PRO A 200 17.08 -1.44 14.43
C PRO A 200 18.20 -1.01 13.46
N GLY A 201 18.61 -1.89 12.53
CA GLY A 201 19.71 -1.62 11.60
C GLY A 201 19.32 -0.79 10.38
N GLY A 202 18.03 -0.67 10.06
CA GLY A 202 17.55 0.02 8.88
C GLY A 202 16.22 -0.54 8.39
N CYS A 203 15.82 -0.10 7.21
CA CYS A 203 14.59 -0.50 6.53
C CYS A 203 14.91 -1.22 5.23
N TYR A 204 14.25 -2.34 4.98
CA TYR A 204 14.38 -3.05 3.71
C TYR A 204 13.50 -2.43 2.62
N PHE A 205 14.08 -2.29 1.43
CA PHE A 205 13.38 -1.87 0.22
C PHE A 205 13.62 -2.86 -0.91
N ALA A 206 12.55 -3.21 -1.62
CA ALA A 206 12.61 -3.75 -2.96
C ALA A 206 12.70 -2.59 -3.96
N PHE A 207 13.70 -2.62 -4.83
CA PHE A 207 13.89 -1.66 -5.90
C PHE A 207 13.12 -2.09 -7.16
N ALA A 208 12.93 -1.17 -8.10
CA ALA A 208 12.21 -1.45 -9.34
C ALA A 208 12.95 -2.44 -10.28
N ASP A 209 14.22 -2.75 -10.00
CA ASP A 209 14.98 -3.83 -10.65
C ASP A 209 14.81 -5.20 -9.98
N GLY A 210 14.05 -5.27 -8.87
CA GLY A 210 13.81 -6.48 -8.09
C GLY A 210 14.85 -6.76 -7.00
N ALA A 211 15.92 -5.96 -6.88
CA ALA A 211 16.90 -6.12 -5.81
C ALA A 211 16.31 -5.67 -4.46
N VAL A 212 16.56 -6.44 -3.40
CA VAL A 212 16.23 -6.05 -2.02
C VAL A 212 17.48 -5.57 -1.33
N ARG A 213 17.42 -4.39 -0.70
CA ARG A 213 18.55 -3.80 0.02
C ARG A 213 18.10 -3.23 1.36
N LEU A 214 18.97 -3.36 2.35
CA LEU A 214 18.84 -2.63 3.62
C LEU A 214 19.30 -1.18 3.40
N VAL A 215 18.49 -0.22 3.83
CA VAL A 215 18.83 1.20 3.88
C VAL A 215 18.89 1.64 5.34
N ASN A 216 20.05 2.09 5.78
CA ASN A 216 20.28 2.55 7.14
C ASN A 216 19.56 3.88 7.42
N TYR A 217 19.20 4.11 8.69
CA TYR A 217 18.48 5.31 9.12
C TYR A 217 19.32 6.60 9.06
N ASP A 218 20.63 6.49 8.89
CA ASP A 218 21.56 7.63 8.69
C ASP A 218 21.71 8.01 7.20
N ILE A 219 20.90 7.41 6.31
CA ILE A 219 20.81 7.86 4.92
C ILE A 219 20.51 9.36 4.85
N GLU A 220 21.24 10.06 3.99
CA GLU A 220 21.00 11.49 3.80
C GLU A 220 19.57 11.72 3.28
N PRO A 221 18.76 12.62 3.90
CA PRO A 221 17.33 12.76 3.56
C PRO A 221 17.06 13.02 2.08
N GLU A 222 17.93 13.77 1.41
CA GLU A 222 17.80 14.03 -0.03
C GLU A 222 18.04 12.77 -0.90
N VAL A 223 18.92 11.87 -0.47
CA VAL A 223 19.14 10.58 -1.15
C VAL A 223 17.92 9.67 -0.95
N HIS A 224 17.34 9.66 0.26
CA HIS A 224 16.10 8.95 0.53
C HIS A 224 14.94 9.49 -0.32
N ARG A 225 14.76 10.82 -0.36
CA ARG A 225 13.76 11.51 -1.17
C ARG A 225 13.84 11.14 -2.64
N ARG A 226 15.02 11.30 -3.25
CA ARG A 226 15.24 10.97 -4.66
C ARG A 226 15.01 9.49 -4.96
N SER A 227 15.28 8.61 -4.00
CA SER A 227 15.04 7.16 -4.19
C SER A 227 13.55 6.82 -4.22
N GLY A 228 12.67 7.68 -3.71
CA GLY A 228 11.23 7.57 -3.91
C GLY A 228 10.74 8.07 -5.27
N THR A 229 11.48 8.89 -6.01
CA THR A 229 11.00 9.44 -7.28
C THR A 229 11.30 8.51 -8.47
N ARG A 230 10.38 8.45 -9.44
CA ARG A 230 10.58 7.72 -10.71
C ARG A 230 11.42 8.51 -11.72
N ALA A 231 11.40 9.84 -11.59
CA ALA A 231 12.10 10.78 -12.46
C ALA A 231 13.14 11.59 -11.66
N ASP A 232 14.06 12.24 -12.39
CA ASP A 232 15.15 13.07 -11.84
C ASP A 232 14.66 14.44 -11.34
#